data_AF-A0AAD7PJD9-F1
#
_entry.id   AF-A0AAD7PJD9-F1
#
_cell.length_a   1.000
_cell.length_b   1.000
_cell.length_c   1.000
_cell.angle_alpha   90.00
_cell.angle_beta   90.00
_cell.angle_gamma   90.00
#
_symmetry.space_group_name_H-M   'P 1'
#
loop_
_entity.id
_entity.type
_entity.pdbx_description
1 polymer ?
#
loop_
_entity_poly.entity_id
_entity_poly.type
_entity_poly.pdbx_seq_one_letter_code
_entity_poly.pdbx_strand_id
1 'polypeptide(L)'
;MEEHDHEELVRDVEEMLVGREPRLTRECCIYKVPADIRKLNEGAYTPKVVSIGPFHHENNKTLQNMERHKISFFKRFLERISPTISLENLIESLEELEPRIRLCYAETIELSRNELVKVIMVDAGFILELFCMYYFKQINWVDEDFILLKPWLTTSIRPRKTSTARKSTAT
;
A
#
# COMPACT_ATOMS: atom_id res chain seq x y z
N MET A 1 11.79 -38.36 37.64
CA MET A 1 11.52 -36.90 37.70
C MET A 1 12.00 -36.20 36.43
N GLU A 2 13.04 -36.69 35.76
CA GLU A 2 13.55 -36.14 34.49
C GLU A 2 12.70 -36.50 33.24
N GLU A 3 12.02 -37.66 33.21
CA GLU A 3 11.17 -38.05 32.06
C GLU A 3 9.91 -37.18 31.89
N HIS A 4 9.29 -36.73 32.99
CA HIS A 4 8.08 -35.89 32.96
C HIS A 4 8.37 -34.50 32.39
N ASP A 5 9.56 -33.95 32.66
CA ASP A 5 9.99 -32.63 32.17
C ASP A 5 10.26 -32.65 30.66
N HIS A 6 10.72 -33.79 30.14
CA HIS A 6 10.93 -33.99 28.70
C HIS A 6 9.61 -34.12 27.93
N GLU A 7 8.63 -34.85 28.46
CA GLU A 7 7.31 -35.00 27.81
C GLU A 7 6.54 -33.67 27.74
N GLU A 8 6.63 -32.84 28.79
CA GLU A 8 6.04 -31.50 28.80
C GLU A 8 6.68 -30.60 27.73
N LEU A 9 8.00 -30.59 27.64
CA LEU A 9 8.74 -29.83 26.63
C LEU A 9 8.39 -30.28 25.19
N VAL A 10 8.24 -31.59 24.96
CA VAL A 10 7.85 -32.11 23.63
C VAL A 10 6.47 -31.61 23.24
N ARG A 11 5.49 -31.66 24.15
CA ARG A 11 4.13 -31.18 23.88
C ARG A 11 4.09 -29.68 23.61
N ASP A 12 4.86 -28.89 24.34
CA ASP A 12 4.95 -27.43 24.13
C ASP A 12 5.59 -27.11 22.77
N VAL A 13 6.61 -27.89 22.36
CA VAL A 13 7.23 -27.76 21.03
C VAL A 13 6.26 -28.19 19.94
N GLU A 14 5.51 -29.28 20.13
CA GLU A 14 4.48 -29.71 19.19
C GLU A 14 3.39 -28.64 19.03
N GLU A 15 2.93 -28.02 20.11
CA GLU A 15 1.98 -26.90 20.07
C GLU A 15 2.56 -25.67 19.36
N MET A 16 3.86 -25.37 19.54
CA MET A 16 4.55 -24.29 18.81
C MET A 16 4.66 -24.56 17.30
N LEU A 17 4.71 -25.83 16.90
CA LEU A 17 4.80 -26.26 15.49
C LEU A 17 3.41 -26.36 14.84
N VAL A 18 2.38 -26.73 15.60
CA VAL A 18 0.99 -26.76 15.14
C VAL A 18 0.50 -25.32 14.92
N GLY A 19 0.23 -24.98 13.65
CA GLY A 19 -0.30 -23.67 13.27
C GLY A 19 0.71 -22.69 12.68
N ARG A 20 2.00 -23.07 12.56
CA ARG A 20 2.94 -22.32 11.71
C ARG A 20 2.78 -22.75 10.25
N GLU A 21 1.70 -22.30 9.62
CA GLU A 21 1.66 -22.25 8.16
C GLU A 21 2.84 -21.38 7.64
N PRO A 22 3.34 -21.63 6.42
CA PRO A 22 4.34 -20.78 5.82
C PRO A 22 3.87 -19.33 5.87
N ARG A 23 4.64 -18.45 6.53
CA ARG A 23 4.32 -17.01 6.62
C ARG A 23 4.17 -16.35 5.25
N LEU A 24 4.71 -17.00 4.21
CA LEU A 24 4.72 -16.55 2.83
C LEU A 24 3.92 -17.55 2.00
N THR A 25 2.72 -17.16 1.60
CA THR A 25 1.94 -17.91 0.62
C THR A 25 2.37 -17.53 -0.81
N ARG A 26 1.85 -18.23 -1.82
CA ARG A 26 2.14 -17.88 -3.24
C ARG A 26 1.58 -16.52 -3.64
N GLU A 27 0.61 -16.03 -2.89
CA GLU A 27 -0.05 -14.73 -3.04
C GLU A 27 0.79 -13.59 -2.46
N CYS A 28 1.77 -13.89 -1.58
CA CYS A 28 2.59 -12.90 -0.91
C CYS A 28 3.48 -12.15 -1.91
N CYS A 29 3.28 -10.83 -1.99
CA CYS A 29 4.00 -9.97 -2.94
C CYS A 29 4.34 -8.58 -2.39
N ILE A 30 3.95 -8.27 -1.15
CA ILE A 30 4.18 -6.98 -0.48
C ILE A 30 4.99 -7.20 0.79
N TYR A 31 6.17 -6.60 0.84
CA TYR A 31 7.16 -6.80 1.91
C TYR A 31 7.53 -5.46 2.53
N LYS A 32 7.76 -5.40 3.85
CA LYS A 32 8.50 -4.28 4.41
C LYS A 32 9.97 -4.43 4.07
N VAL A 33 10.65 -3.28 4.00
CA VAL A 33 12.09 -3.23 3.84
C VAL A 33 12.73 -3.74 5.15
N PRO A 34 13.64 -4.73 5.10
CA PRO A 34 14.32 -5.23 6.28
C PRO A 34 14.95 -4.11 7.11
N ALA A 35 14.85 -4.21 8.44
CA ALA A 35 15.24 -3.13 9.35
C ALA A 35 16.68 -2.64 9.13
N ASP A 36 17.62 -3.55 8.87
CA ASP A 36 19.03 -3.19 8.68
C ASP A 36 19.26 -2.43 7.37
N ILE A 37 18.50 -2.75 6.31
CA ILE A 37 18.51 -1.97 5.06
C ILE A 37 17.85 -0.61 5.29
N ARG A 38 16.73 -0.58 6.02
CA ARG A 38 16.01 0.66 6.33
C ARG A 38 16.88 1.64 7.12
N LYS A 39 17.66 1.18 8.10
CA LYS A 39 18.58 2.02 8.91
C LYS A 39 19.64 2.73 8.07
N LEU A 40 20.05 2.16 6.92
CA LEU A 40 21.02 2.81 6.02
C LEU A 40 20.46 4.08 5.39
N ASN A 41 19.14 4.13 5.16
CA ASN A 41 18.47 5.31 4.62
C ASN A 41 16.96 5.29 4.91
N GLU A 42 16.56 5.67 6.12
CA GLU A 42 15.16 5.64 6.54
C GLU A 42 14.27 6.53 5.67
N GLY A 43 14.82 7.66 5.20
CA GLY A 43 14.13 8.61 4.34
C GLY A 43 13.82 8.08 2.94
N ALA A 44 14.51 7.04 2.47
CA ALA A 44 14.18 6.39 1.19
C ALA A 44 12.97 5.44 1.29
N TYR A 45 12.68 4.94 2.50
CA TYR A 45 11.65 3.93 2.75
C TYR A 45 10.49 4.46 3.61
N THR A 46 10.51 5.76 3.92
CA THR A 46 9.42 6.45 4.62
C THR A 46 8.64 7.26 3.60
N PRO A 47 7.32 7.04 3.46
CA PRO A 47 6.49 7.88 2.60
C PRO A 47 6.61 9.35 2.97
N LYS A 48 6.88 10.20 1.97
CA LYS A 48 7.07 11.66 2.15
C LYS A 48 5.88 12.50 1.72
N VAL A 49 5.03 11.94 0.86
CA VAL A 49 3.93 12.67 0.22
C VAL A 49 2.62 11.99 0.52
N VAL A 50 2.49 10.71 0.19
CA VAL A 50 1.26 9.95 0.39
C VAL A 50 1.59 8.57 0.95
N SER A 51 0.84 8.15 1.97
CA SER A 51 0.87 6.77 2.47
C SER A 51 -0.08 5.92 1.66
N ILE A 52 0.41 4.77 1.20
CA ILE A 52 -0.38 3.76 0.48
C ILE A 52 -0.21 2.42 1.19
N GLY A 53 -1.33 1.78 1.47
CA GLY A 53 -1.47 0.49 2.10
C GLY A 53 -1.34 0.52 3.63
N PRO A 54 -1.70 -0.60 4.29
CA PRO A 54 -1.73 -0.75 5.74
C PRO A 54 -0.36 -0.59 6.39
N PHE A 55 0.74 -0.94 5.71
CA PHE A 55 2.10 -0.75 6.24
C PHE A 55 2.47 0.72 6.50
N HIS A 56 1.71 1.67 5.93
CA HIS A 56 1.98 3.10 6.06
C HIS A 56 0.79 3.88 6.65
N HIS A 57 -0.30 3.22 7.07
CA HIS A 57 -1.60 3.86 7.29
C HIS A 57 -1.64 4.86 8.45
N GLU A 58 -0.83 4.72 9.50
CA GLU A 58 -1.01 5.56 10.71
C GLU A 58 0.29 6.11 11.33
N ASN A 59 1.44 5.81 10.72
CA ASN A 59 2.73 6.09 11.34
C ASN A 59 3.31 7.48 11.05
N ASN A 60 2.59 8.34 10.31
CA ASN A 60 3.15 9.65 9.94
C ASN A 60 2.14 10.81 10.05
N LYS A 61 2.24 11.55 11.16
CA LYS A 61 1.46 12.78 11.40
C LYS A 61 1.62 13.82 10.29
N THR A 62 2.76 13.85 9.59
CA THR A 62 2.98 14.82 8.51
C THR A 62 2.14 14.54 7.27
N LEU A 63 1.52 13.36 7.15
CA LEU A 63 0.75 12.95 5.98
C LEU A 63 -0.77 13.07 6.18
N GLN A 64 -1.23 13.54 7.34
CA GLN A 64 -2.66 13.69 7.62
C GLN A 64 -3.39 14.57 6.58
N ASN A 65 -2.72 15.59 6.05
CA ASN A 65 -3.29 16.39 4.98
C ASN A 65 -3.54 15.54 3.74
N MET A 66 -2.58 14.70 3.34
CA MET A 66 -2.76 13.84 2.17
C MET A 66 -3.77 12.71 2.41
N GLU A 67 -3.93 12.21 3.64
CA GLU A 67 -5.03 11.29 3.95
C GLU A 67 -6.40 11.91 3.66
N ARG A 68 -6.59 13.21 3.97
CA ARG A 68 -7.84 13.92 3.61
C ARG A 68 -8.01 14.04 2.10
N HIS A 69 -6.94 14.34 1.36
CA HIS A 69 -6.99 14.43 -0.10
C HIS A 69 -7.32 13.08 -0.74
N LYS A 70 -6.80 11.96 -0.23
CA LYS A 70 -7.19 10.63 -0.71
C LYS A 70 -8.69 10.40 -0.60
N ILE A 71 -9.32 10.84 0.49
CA ILE A 71 -10.78 10.76 0.66
C ILE A 71 -11.49 11.62 -0.39
N SER A 72 -11.03 12.84 -0.67
CA SER A 72 -11.61 13.69 -1.73
C SER A 72 -11.53 13.02 -3.11
N PHE A 73 -10.40 12.40 -3.45
CA PHE A 73 -10.24 11.66 -4.71
C PHE A 73 -11.12 10.42 -4.75
N PHE A 74 -11.21 9.68 -3.65
CA PHE A 74 -12.09 8.52 -3.56
C PHE A 74 -13.56 8.94 -3.72
N LYS A 75 -13.99 10.07 -3.14
CA LYS A 75 -15.33 10.61 -3.38
C LYS A 75 -15.59 10.88 -4.85
N ARG A 76 -14.65 11.52 -5.55
CA ARG A 76 -14.74 11.77 -7.00
C ARG A 76 -14.78 10.48 -7.80
N PHE A 77 -14.00 9.48 -7.40
CA PHE A 77 -14.04 8.14 -7.99
C PHE A 77 -15.44 7.54 -7.87
N LEU A 78 -16.03 7.58 -6.67
CA LEU A 78 -17.39 7.09 -6.42
C LEU A 78 -18.42 7.81 -7.28
N GLU A 79 -18.36 9.14 -7.36
CA GLU A 79 -19.25 9.93 -8.23
C GLU A 79 -19.16 9.48 -9.69
N ARG A 80 -17.94 9.19 -10.17
CA ARG A 80 -17.68 8.71 -11.54
C ARG A 80 -18.29 7.33 -11.82
N ILE A 81 -18.20 6.40 -10.88
CA ILE A 81 -18.67 5.02 -11.08
C ILE A 81 -20.11 4.79 -10.61
N SER A 82 -20.68 5.73 -9.84
CA SER A 82 -22.03 5.65 -9.27
C SER A 82 -23.16 5.30 -10.25
N PRO A 83 -23.10 5.63 -11.56
CA PRO A 83 -24.12 5.18 -12.50
C PRO A 83 -24.13 3.65 -12.74
N THR A 84 -23.09 2.94 -12.31
CA THR A 84 -22.86 1.52 -12.63
C THR A 84 -22.57 0.66 -11.40
N ILE A 85 -21.91 1.21 -10.38
CA ILE A 85 -21.45 0.47 -9.20
C ILE A 85 -21.77 1.31 -7.96
N SER A 86 -22.47 0.72 -7.00
CA SER A 86 -22.77 1.37 -5.72
C SER A 86 -21.60 1.24 -4.73
N LEU A 87 -21.63 2.04 -3.66
CA LEU A 87 -20.65 1.93 -2.57
C LEU A 87 -20.77 0.58 -1.86
N GLU A 88 -22.00 0.09 -1.68
CA GLU A 88 -22.31 -1.19 -1.07
C GLU A 88 -21.67 -2.34 -1.85
N ASN A 89 -21.80 -2.33 -3.19
CA ASN A 89 -21.17 -3.34 -4.05
C ASN A 89 -19.63 -3.35 -3.92
N LEU A 90 -19.01 -2.19 -3.73
CA LEU A 90 -17.55 -2.10 -3.52
C LEU A 90 -17.14 -2.65 -2.15
N ILE A 91 -17.91 -2.35 -1.11
CA ILE A 91 -17.67 -2.84 0.25
C ILE A 91 -17.76 -4.36 0.26
N GLU A 92 -18.85 -4.92 -0.27
CA GLU A 92 -19.06 -6.38 -0.36
C GLU A 92 -17.90 -7.06 -1.11
N SER A 93 -17.54 -6.52 -2.28
CA SER A 93 -16.43 -7.05 -3.09
C SER A 93 -15.09 -7.03 -2.34
N LEU A 94 -14.81 -5.97 -1.57
CA LEU A 94 -13.58 -5.87 -0.80
C LEU A 94 -13.58 -6.72 0.46
N GLU A 95 -14.73 -6.89 1.12
CA GLU A 95 -14.87 -7.79 2.26
C GLU A 95 -14.63 -9.25 1.86
N GLU A 96 -15.10 -9.66 0.67
CA GLU A 96 -14.82 -10.98 0.09
C GLU A 96 -13.33 -11.15 -0.25
N LEU A 97 -12.66 -10.11 -0.76
CA LEU A 97 -11.24 -10.14 -1.12
C LEU A 97 -10.30 -9.99 0.09
N GLU A 98 -10.79 -9.51 1.22
CA GLU A 98 -9.98 -9.16 2.40
C GLU A 98 -9.02 -10.27 2.87
N PRO A 99 -9.45 -11.55 2.97
CA PRO A 99 -8.54 -12.63 3.37
C PRO A 99 -7.38 -12.77 2.39
N ARG A 100 -7.65 -12.68 1.08
CA ARG A 100 -6.63 -12.74 0.03
C ARG A 100 -5.72 -11.53 0.03
N ILE A 101 -6.25 -10.33 0.33
CA ILE A 101 -5.45 -9.13 0.50
C ILE A 101 -4.43 -9.32 1.61
N ARG A 102 -4.81 -9.90 2.77
CA ARG A 102 -3.86 -10.19 3.85
C ARG A 102 -2.74 -11.12 3.43
N LEU A 103 -3.06 -12.15 2.64
CA LEU A 103 -2.06 -13.09 2.11
C LEU A 103 -1.03 -12.41 1.20
N CYS A 104 -1.36 -11.25 0.61
CA CYS A 104 -0.40 -10.49 -0.19
C CYS A 104 0.71 -9.82 0.64
N TYR A 105 0.53 -9.65 1.95
CA TYR A 105 1.50 -9.00 2.84
C TYR A 105 2.33 -10.04 3.60
N ALA A 106 3.66 -9.87 3.61
CA ALA A 106 4.57 -10.78 4.28
C ALA A 106 4.52 -10.72 5.81
N GLU A 107 3.93 -9.66 6.35
CA GLU A 107 3.75 -9.44 7.78
C GLU A 107 2.28 -9.32 8.11
N THR A 108 1.90 -9.78 9.30
CA THR A 108 0.54 -9.65 9.82
C THR A 108 0.12 -8.18 9.84
N ILE A 109 -1.05 -7.91 9.28
CA ILE A 109 -1.69 -6.60 9.36
C ILE A 109 -2.51 -6.54 10.66
N GLU A 110 -2.13 -5.65 11.58
CA GLU A 110 -2.79 -5.46 12.89
C GLU A 110 -4.04 -4.55 12.81
N LEU A 111 -4.71 -4.53 11.65
CA LEU A 111 -6.00 -3.85 11.47
C LEU A 111 -7.13 -4.86 11.55
N SER A 112 -8.27 -4.47 12.08
CA SER A 112 -9.50 -5.24 11.93
C SER A 112 -9.89 -5.38 10.45
N ARG A 113 -10.78 -6.33 10.14
CA ARG A 113 -11.32 -6.52 8.78
C ARG A 113 -11.87 -5.21 8.21
N ASN A 114 -12.67 -4.51 8.99
CA ASN A 114 -13.35 -3.29 8.57
C ASN A 114 -12.37 -2.13 8.37
N GLU A 115 -11.35 -2.03 9.21
CA GLU A 115 -10.29 -1.03 9.04
C GLU A 115 -9.50 -1.32 7.77
N LEU A 116 -9.05 -2.57 7.55
CA LEU A 116 -8.29 -2.94 6.36
C LEU A 116 -9.07 -2.65 5.07
N VAL A 117 -10.36 -3.03 5.03
CA VAL A 117 -11.24 -2.73 3.88
C VAL A 117 -11.29 -1.23 3.62
N LYS A 118 -11.47 -0.38 4.66
CA LYS A 118 -11.48 1.08 4.50
C LYS A 118 -10.15 1.61 3.95
N VAL A 119 -9.01 1.16 4.49
CA VAL A 119 -7.67 1.59 4.02
C VAL A 119 -7.52 1.28 2.53
N ILE A 120 -7.75 0.03 2.15
CA ILE A 120 -7.55 -0.44 0.77
C ILE A 120 -8.51 0.26 -0.19
N MET A 121 -9.76 0.48 0.21
CA MET A 121 -10.77 1.13 -0.62
C MET A 121 -10.41 2.60 -0.91
N VAL A 122 -10.03 3.36 0.12
CA VAL A 122 -9.62 4.75 -0.02
C VAL A 122 -8.35 4.86 -0.88
N ASP A 123 -7.37 3.98 -0.65
CA ASP A 123 -6.13 3.97 -1.42
C ASP A 123 -6.35 3.58 -2.89
N ALA A 124 -7.13 2.54 -3.15
CA ALA A 124 -7.46 2.10 -4.50
C ALA A 124 -8.26 3.17 -5.25
N GLY A 125 -9.27 3.75 -4.61
CA GLY A 125 -10.06 4.84 -5.18
C GLY A 125 -9.23 6.08 -5.50
N PHE A 126 -8.31 6.45 -4.60
CA PHE A 126 -7.35 7.53 -4.84
C PHE A 126 -6.47 7.25 -6.06
N ILE A 127 -5.86 6.06 -6.15
CA ILE A 127 -4.98 5.68 -7.27
C ILE A 127 -5.75 5.66 -8.59
N LEU A 128 -6.95 5.07 -8.60
CA LEU A 128 -7.77 4.96 -9.80
C LEU A 128 -8.23 6.33 -10.31
N GLU A 129 -8.74 7.20 -9.44
CA GLU A 129 -9.13 8.56 -9.86
C GLU A 129 -7.92 9.39 -10.29
N LEU A 130 -6.77 9.26 -9.60
CA LEU A 130 -5.53 9.92 -10.01
C LEU A 130 -5.15 9.53 -11.46
N PHE A 131 -5.25 8.25 -11.80
CA PHE A 131 -5.02 7.79 -13.17
C PHE A 131 -6.10 8.27 -14.14
N CYS A 132 -7.39 8.19 -13.78
CA CYS A 132 -8.47 8.70 -14.63
C CYS A 132 -8.27 10.18 -14.97
N MET A 133 -7.96 11.01 -13.98
CA MET A 133 -7.68 12.43 -14.16
C MET A 133 -6.49 12.67 -15.12
N TYR A 134 -5.41 11.88 -14.97
CA TYR A 134 -4.24 11.96 -15.84
C TYR A 134 -4.56 11.57 -17.28
N TYR A 135 -5.24 10.44 -17.50
CA TYR A 135 -5.52 9.91 -18.83
C TYR A 135 -6.56 10.72 -19.60
N PHE A 136 -7.68 11.10 -18.98
CA PHE A 136 -8.76 11.80 -19.67
C PHE A 136 -8.47 13.30 -19.86
N LYS A 137 -7.29 13.79 -19.45
CA LYS A 137 -6.93 15.21 -19.47
C LYS A 137 -8.03 16.11 -18.90
N GLN A 138 -8.84 15.59 -17.96
CA GLN A 138 -9.89 16.32 -17.24
C GLN A 138 -9.28 17.26 -16.19
N ILE A 139 -8.15 17.88 -16.53
CA ILE A 139 -7.55 18.95 -15.76
C ILE A 139 -8.32 20.23 -16.13
N ASN A 140 -9.60 20.28 -15.79
CA ASN A 140 -10.41 21.50 -15.71
C ASN A 140 -10.63 21.82 -14.23
N TRP A 141 -9.51 22.28 -13.67
CA TRP A 141 -9.24 23.15 -12.52
C TRP A 141 -10.41 23.69 -11.72
N VAL A 142 -10.67 23.06 -10.57
CA VAL A 142 -11.01 23.78 -9.35
C VAL A 142 -10.35 23.02 -8.18
N ASP A 143 -9.74 23.79 -7.27
CA ASP A 143 -9.18 23.43 -5.96
C ASP A 143 -7.72 22.98 -5.79
N GLU A 144 -7.21 23.44 -4.64
CA GLU A 144 -5.85 23.48 -4.09
C GLU A 144 -5.08 22.14 -4.12
N ASP A 145 -5.81 21.03 -4.28
CA ASP A 145 -5.31 19.66 -4.36
C ASP A 145 -4.18 19.52 -5.39
N PHE A 146 -4.27 20.19 -6.55
CA PHE A 146 -3.23 20.10 -7.59
C PHE A 146 -1.97 20.93 -7.28
N ILE A 147 -2.03 21.93 -6.39
CA ILE A 147 -0.85 22.69 -5.94
C ILE A 147 0.07 21.78 -5.13
N LEU A 148 -0.51 20.92 -4.29
CA LEU A 148 0.24 19.88 -3.59
C LEU A 148 0.73 18.82 -4.57
N LEU A 149 -0.06 18.49 -5.61
CA LEU A 149 0.30 17.38 -6.49
C LEU A 149 1.29 17.69 -7.63
N LYS A 150 1.33 18.94 -8.11
CA LYS A 150 2.19 19.37 -9.23
C LYS A 150 3.69 19.18 -9.00
N PRO A 151 4.27 19.63 -7.86
CA PRO A 151 5.70 19.52 -7.65
C PRO A 151 6.18 18.07 -7.63
N TRP A 152 5.44 17.15 -7.01
CA TRP A 152 5.88 15.74 -6.94
C TRP A 152 5.64 14.98 -8.24
N LEU A 153 4.52 15.20 -8.94
CA LEU A 153 4.25 14.54 -10.24
C LEU A 153 5.34 14.89 -11.25
N THR A 154 5.78 16.15 -11.25
CA THR A 154 6.78 16.65 -12.21
C THR A 154 8.23 16.38 -11.80
N THR A 155 8.53 16.32 -10.49
CA THR A 155 9.91 16.16 -9.99
C THR A 155 10.28 14.70 -9.71
N SER A 156 9.33 13.88 -9.24
CA SER A 156 9.62 12.51 -8.78
C SER A 156 9.32 11.42 -9.81
N ILE A 157 8.43 11.68 -10.77
CA ILE A 157 8.08 10.75 -11.86
C ILE A 157 8.61 11.28 -13.19
N ARG A 158 9.91 11.61 -13.24
CA ARG A 158 10.58 11.83 -14.53
C ARG A 158 11.02 10.48 -15.08
N PRO A 159 10.67 10.10 -16.33
CA PRO A 159 11.29 8.97 -16.98
C PRO A 159 12.80 9.17 -16.90
N ARG A 160 13.57 8.18 -16.41
CA ARG A 160 15.03 8.20 -16.54
C ARG A 160 15.31 8.40 -18.02
N LYS A 161 15.82 9.57 -18.40
CA LYS A 161 16.44 9.74 -19.70
C LYS A 161 17.56 8.71 -19.75
N THR A 162 17.41 7.70 -20.59
CA THR A 162 18.49 6.76 -20.86
C THR A 162 19.66 7.59 -21.38
N SER A 163 20.77 7.52 -20.65
CA SER A 163 22.04 8.10 -21.08
C SER A 163 22.43 7.40 -22.38
N THR A 164 22.22 8.07 -23.52
CA THR A 164 22.88 7.70 -24.77
C THR A 164 24.34 8.09 -24.63
N ALA A 165 25.16 7.12 -24.23
CA ALA A 165 26.61 7.24 -24.29
C ALA A 165 27.02 7.52 -25.75
N ARG A 166 27.50 8.75 -25.99
CA ARG A 166 28.31 9.07 -27.18
C ARG A 166 29.52 8.13 -27.19
N LYS A 167 29.55 7.17 -28.12
CA LYS A 167 30.82 6.60 -28.55
C LYS A 167 31.52 7.64 -29.41
N SER A 168 32.59 8.21 -28.87
CA SER A 168 33.60 8.93 -29.63
C SER A 168 34.29 7.91 -30.55
N THR A 169 34.13 8.07 -31.85
CA THR A 169 35.01 7.45 -32.85
C THR A 169 36.18 8.41 -33.08
N ALA A 170 37.36 8.05 -32.58
CA ALA A 170 38.60 8.61 -33.05
C ALA A 170 39.09 7.79 -34.24
N THR A 171 39.40 8.45 -35.34
CA THR A 171 40.31 7.99 -36.39
C THR A 171 41.21 9.16 -36.72
#